data_AF-D8TLH9-F1
#
_entry.id   AF-D8TLH9-F1
#
_cell.length_a   1.000
_cell.length_b   1.000
_cell.length_c   1.000
_cell.angle_alpha   90.00
_cell.angle_beta   90.00
_cell.angle_gamma   90.00
#
_symmetry.space_group_name_H-M   'P 1'
#
loop_
_entity.id
_entity.type
_entity.pdbx_description
1 polymer ?
#
loop_
_entity_poly.entity_id
_entity_poly.type
_entity_poly.pdbx_seq_one_letter_code
_entity_poly.pdbx_strand_id
1 'polypeptide(L)'
;MMTMARRIFNRCNLALCTSLSLLCSIHSVMSANILNAVGTVAIMRAIGERPTAQPSNPAASGIGQTVSVSDLVELRCPELVDPDTGFLKPDPNCSVPLRRLVRGARSVLAFQHGNQVLSGDKISAIFDIIDNGSSIQNSSTARRRLLSGRGAIPLLRPGSLQVLARNQQKEFYTGSPIQLRAVVYLLDMCGWMNPFRSAQAFRKYMFNSGPGSIEGNLQNYYQTCSYNKTLWDPANVAVVGPLTLDCQGTSVIGALQYPVDASKRCGAAEQIYWVKTANELAQKMAEPGSTLDIVLRTSTRRRVVVVLPGQVKCGFAGLADVACSGTTCRSYIKGTSAADVHVLFHELQHNYGLSHAGWSDDEYGDSTDPMGNSPRNNQGVHCHNAPYNWRAGWAGPVKDGMITSANFTPAKNRINFTLPASSISDMNMVIVDLGYRAPLPGSPFIPYPKYFLSYRVRNSTFGGYDGGMPGTYHQKVLIHNFNGTGSERDYNRSNYIDAGPRFTQRNPAFPAGNVWTAPFVPFNSSSGLGGGFRVIVVALDAISAVVEAVAAATTAATTTIAATIPTITVSTTPAITISILATLAFAITSTATTITTVAITPVAITAAATAAAT
;
A
#
# COMPACT_ATOMS: atom_id res chain seq x y z
N MET A 1 -4.34 73.90 30.13
CA MET A 1 -3.40 74.08 28.99
C MET A 1 -3.94 73.22 27.83
N MET A 2 -5.15 73.53 27.36
CA MET A 2 -5.52 74.29 26.14
C MET A 2 -5.14 73.59 24.82
N THR A 3 -5.98 72.66 24.32
CA THR A 3 -7.02 72.77 23.27
C THR A 3 -6.57 72.94 21.81
N MET A 4 -6.96 71.94 21.00
CA MET A 4 -7.71 72.01 19.73
C MET A 4 -7.25 72.90 18.54
N ALA A 5 -7.17 72.22 17.39
CA ALA A 5 -7.93 72.45 16.14
C ALA A 5 -7.26 73.08 14.89
N ARG A 6 -7.39 72.30 13.80
CA ARG A 6 -7.94 72.62 12.45
C ARG A 6 -7.10 73.32 11.35
N ARG A 7 -7.17 72.65 10.18
CA ARG A 7 -7.33 73.11 8.76
C ARG A 7 -6.06 73.58 8.02
N ILE A 8 -5.62 72.84 7.00
CA ILE A 8 -5.92 72.94 5.54
C ILE A 8 -5.51 74.30 4.94
N PHE A 9 -4.48 74.32 4.07
CA PHE A 9 -4.52 74.85 2.69
C PHE A 9 -3.20 74.67 1.89
N ASN A 10 -3.33 74.03 0.73
CA ASN A 10 -2.65 74.13 -0.58
C ASN A 10 -1.20 74.63 -0.83
N ARG A 11 -0.52 73.79 -1.63
CA ARG A 11 0.22 74.00 -2.92
C ARG A 11 1.33 75.04 -3.05
N CYS A 12 2.50 74.52 -3.46
CA CYS A 12 3.48 75.02 -4.48
C CYS A 12 4.82 74.30 -4.18
N ASN A 13 5.72 73.92 -5.09
CA ASN A 13 5.77 73.76 -6.54
C ASN A 13 7.14 73.09 -6.83
N LEU A 14 7.22 72.34 -7.93
CA LEU A 14 8.39 72.18 -8.81
C LEU A 14 9.73 71.53 -8.36
N ALA A 15 10.13 70.51 -9.14
CA ALA A 15 11.48 70.17 -9.67
C ALA A 15 11.74 68.65 -9.54
N LEU A 16 12.23 67.88 -10.53
CA LEU A 16 12.66 68.08 -11.92
C LEU A 16 12.94 66.65 -12.47
N CYS A 17 12.73 66.42 -13.77
CA CYS A 17 13.51 65.52 -14.65
C CYS A 17 13.75 64.04 -14.21
N THR A 18 13.38 63.00 -14.96
CA THR A 18 13.87 62.74 -16.33
C THR A 18 13.24 61.46 -16.93
N SER A 19 13.05 61.53 -18.26
CA SER A 19 13.14 60.45 -19.27
C SER A 19 12.08 59.36 -19.37
N LEU A 20 11.06 59.74 -20.14
CA LEU A 20 10.32 58.98 -21.15
C LEU A 20 11.25 58.47 -22.27
N SER A 21 11.16 57.19 -22.69
CA SER A 21 11.19 56.73 -24.10
C SER A 21 11.40 55.21 -24.19
N LEU A 22 10.36 54.44 -24.53
CA LEU A 22 10.41 53.46 -25.64
C LEU A 22 9.00 52.90 -25.90
N LEU A 23 8.39 53.36 -26.99
CA LEU A 23 7.31 52.69 -27.71
C LEU A 23 7.92 52.01 -28.95
N CYS A 24 7.22 51.00 -29.45
CA CYS A 24 7.48 50.16 -30.63
C CYS A 24 8.44 48.97 -30.44
N SER A 25 7.84 47.85 -30.05
CA SER A 25 8.01 46.61 -30.81
C SER A 25 6.70 45.82 -30.73
N ILE A 26 5.98 45.81 -31.85
CA ILE A 26 4.86 44.92 -32.14
C ILE A 26 5.44 43.49 -32.11
N HIS A 27 5.26 42.79 -31.01
CA HIS A 27 5.32 41.34 -30.99
C HIS A 27 3.89 40.82 -31.09
N SER A 28 3.63 40.10 -32.17
CA SER A 28 2.48 39.21 -32.31
C SER A 28 2.53 38.19 -31.18
N VAL A 29 1.93 38.51 -30.03
CA VAL A 29 1.63 37.52 -29.00
C VAL A 29 0.46 36.71 -29.53
N MET A 30 0.76 35.54 -30.10
CA MET A 30 -0.22 34.47 -30.16
C MET A 30 -0.81 34.34 -28.75
N SER A 31 -2.08 34.69 -28.60
CA SER A 31 -2.78 34.59 -27.33
C SER A 31 -2.94 33.11 -27.00
N ALA A 32 -1.93 32.53 -26.34
CA ALA A 32 -2.09 31.26 -25.68
C ALA A 32 -3.18 31.45 -24.61
N ASN A 33 -4.30 30.72 -24.74
CA ASN A 33 -5.35 30.76 -23.73
C ASN A 33 -4.83 30.02 -22.48
N ILE A 34 -4.27 30.77 -21.53
CA ILE A 34 -3.73 30.25 -20.27
C ILE A 34 -4.87 30.20 -19.24
N LEU A 35 -5.08 29.03 -18.63
CA LEU A 35 -5.98 28.86 -17.49
C LEU A 35 -5.15 28.65 -16.22
N ASN A 36 -5.27 29.58 -15.26
CA ASN A 36 -4.67 29.43 -13.93
C ASN A 36 -5.63 28.68 -12.99
N ALA A 37 -5.14 27.62 -12.35
CA ALA A 37 -5.89 26.78 -11.43
C ALA A 37 -5.08 26.52 -10.15
N VAL A 38 -5.68 26.74 -8.98
CA VAL A 38 -5.07 26.42 -7.69
C VAL A 38 -5.76 25.18 -7.11
N GLY A 39 -4.99 24.14 -6.76
CA GLY A 39 -5.53 22.86 -6.28
C GLY A 39 -4.62 22.17 -5.26
N THR A 40 -4.98 20.94 -4.90
CA THR A 40 -4.10 19.99 -4.21
C THR A 40 -3.79 18.84 -5.17
N VAL A 41 -2.55 18.38 -5.23
CA VAL A 41 -2.23 17.16 -5.97
C VAL A 41 -2.57 15.96 -5.11
N ALA A 42 -3.57 15.23 -5.55
CA ALA A 42 -3.67 13.84 -5.19
C ALA A 42 -2.78 13.04 -6.16
N ILE A 43 -1.53 12.79 -5.77
CA ILE A 43 -0.71 11.83 -6.51
C ILE A 43 -1.17 10.43 -6.12
N MET A 44 -2.13 9.90 -6.86
CA MET A 44 -2.52 8.50 -6.74
C MET A 44 -1.52 7.64 -7.49
N ARG A 45 -0.42 7.32 -6.81
CA ARG A 45 0.47 6.28 -7.29
C ARG A 45 -0.11 4.91 -6.96
N ALA A 46 -0.67 4.26 -7.98
CA ALA A 46 -1.14 2.88 -7.95
C ALA A 46 -1.23 2.32 -9.37
N ILE A 47 -0.55 1.21 -9.66
CA ILE A 47 -0.39 0.68 -11.02
C ILE A 47 -1.72 0.21 -11.65
N GLY A 48 -2.07 0.81 -12.80
CA GLY A 48 -3.01 0.38 -13.86
C GLY A 48 -4.53 0.49 -13.63
N GLU A 49 -5.25 1.14 -14.59
CA GLU A 49 -6.71 1.45 -14.59
C GLU A 49 -7.48 0.77 -15.74
N ARG A 50 -8.71 0.26 -15.47
CA ARG A 50 -9.66 -0.38 -16.41
C ARG A 50 -10.56 0.66 -17.17
N PRO A 51 -11.18 0.26 -18.30
CA PRO A 51 -11.91 1.14 -19.23
C PRO A 51 -13.43 1.25 -18.97
N THR A 52 -14.02 2.29 -19.59
CA THR A 52 -15.44 2.66 -19.62
C THR A 52 -16.31 1.76 -20.49
N ALA A 53 -17.58 1.61 -20.07
CA ALA A 53 -18.63 0.74 -20.62
C ALA A 53 -19.63 1.45 -21.56
N GLN A 54 -20.43 0.66 -22.30
CA GLN A 54 -21.78 1.00 -22.80
C GLN A 54 -22.58 -0.29 -23.18
N PRO A 55 -23.93 -0.30 -23.41
CA PRO A 55 -24.98 -0.53 -22.40
C PRO A 55 -26.03 -1.66 -22.70
N SER A 56 -26.96 -1.86 -21.73
CA SER A 56 -28.27 -2.59 -21.71
C SER A 56 -28.26 -4.11 -21.44
N ASN A 57 -29.14 -4.75 -20.66
CA ASN A 57 -30.57 -4.56 -20.31
C ASN A 57 -30.89 -5.18 -18.91
N PRO A 58 -32.11 -4.99 -18.33
CA PRO A 58 -32.41 -5.24 -16.92
C PRO A 58 -32.99 -6.64 -16.65
N ALA A 59 -32.45 -7.34 -15.66
CA ALA A 59 -33.16 -8.21 -14.70
C ALA A 59 -32.16 -9.20 -14.09
N ALA A 60 -31.59 -8.86 -12.93
CA ALA A 60 -31.28 -9.80 -11.85
C ALA A 60 -30.51 -9.06 -10.75
N SER A 61 -31.00 -9.26 -9.53
CA SER A 61 -30.51 -8.78 -8.25
C SER A 61 -29.09 -9.26 -7.91
N GLY A 62 -28.25 -8.34 -7.42
CA GLY A 62 -27.02 -8.63 -6.66
C GLY A 62 -25.72 -8.25 -7.37
N ILE A 63 -25.29 -6.99 -7.28
CA ILE A 63 -23.96 -6.55 -7.78
C ILE A 63 -23.36 -5.46 -6.89
N GLY A 64 -22.22 -5.77 -6.26
CA GLY A 64 -21.35 -4.80 -5.59
C GLY A 64 -20.66 -3.88 -6.59
N GLN A 65 -20.66 -2.57 -6.31
CA GLN A 65 -19.94 -1.58 -7.11
C GLN A 65 -18.43 -1.83 -7.03
N THR A 66 -17.78 -1.93 -8.18
CA THR A 66 -16.33 -2.16 -8.32
C THR A 66 -15.65 -0.84 -8.67
N VAL A 67 -14.67 -0.40 -7.87
CA VAL A 67 -13.88 0.81 -8.12
C VAL A 67 -12.60 0.44 -8.88
N SER A 68 -12.30 1.16 -9.96
CA SER A 68 -11.09 1.00 -10.79
C SER A 68 -9.86 1.63 -10.13
N VAL A 69 -8.76 0.89 -10.05
CA VAL A 69 -7.44 1.28 -9.50
C VAL A 69 -6.70 2.16 -10.52
N SER A 70 -5.92 3.20 -10.17
CA SER A 70 -5.37 4.10 -11.20
C SER A 70 -3.97 4.69 -10.96
N ASP A 71 -3.16 4.66 -12.02
CA ASP A 71 -1.73 5.02 -12.09
C ASP A 71 -1.56 6.47 -12.53
N LEU A 72 -2.10 7.38 -11.74
CA LEU A 72 -2.33 8.74 -12.21
C LEU A 72 -1.88 9.79 -11.21
N VAL A 73 -1.40 10.91 -11.73
CA VAL A 73 -1.35 12.13 -10.94
C VAL A 73 -2.68 12.83 -11.17
N GLU A 74 -3.43 13.08 -10.11
CA GLU A 74 -4.67 13.84 -10.16
C GLU A 74 -4.50 15.17 -9.44
N LEU A 75 -4.97 16.24 -10.08
CA LEU A 75 -5.33 17.45 -9.38
C LEU A 75 -6.73 17.32 -8.84
N ARG A 76 -6.85 17.55 -7.54
CA ARG A 76 -8.10 17.63 -6.82
C ARG A 76 -8.22 18.98 -6.16
N CYS A 77 -9.43 19.41 -5.90
CA CYS A 77 -9.59 20.54 -5.01
C CYS A 77 -9.14 20.15 -3.60
N PRO A 78 -8.46 21.05 -2.87
CA PRO A 78 -8.19 20.85 -1.46
C PRO A 78 -9.50 20.49 -0.77
N GLU A 79 -9.50 19.48 0.09
CA GLU A 79 -10.67 19.20 0.91
C GLU A 79 -10.57 20.08 2.15
N LEU A 80 -11.57 20.94 2.36
CA LEU A 80 -11.72 21.69 3.60
C LEU A 80 -12.52 20.83 4.57
N VAL A 81 -12.09 20.82 5.83
CA VAL A 81 -12.97 20.38 6.92
C VAL A 81 -14.08 21.42 6.97
N ASP A 82 -15.28 20.98 6.66
CA ASP A 82 -16.48 21.77 6.83
C ASP A 82 -16.55 22.18 8.32
N PRO A 83 -16.49 23.48 8.64
CA PRO A 83 -16.45 23.94 10.04
C PRO A 83 -17.72 23.58 10.78
N ASP A 84 -18.82 23.41 10.03
CA ASP A 84 -20.06 22.89 10.58
C ASP A 84 -19.90 21.37 10.66
N THR A 85 -19.86 20.65 9.54
CA THR A 85 -20.08 19.19 9.58
C THR A 85 -18.89 18.34 10.02
N GLY A 86 -17.68 18.90 10.12
CA GLY A 86 -16.45 18.14 10.41
C GLY A 86 -16.02 17.18 9.30
N PHE A 87 -16.81 17.05 8.22
CA PHE A 87 -16.48 16.24 7.06
C PHE A 87 -15.64 17.02 6.06
N LEU A 88 -14.88 16.28 5.26
CA LEU A 88 -14.11 16.82 4.15
C LEU A 88 -15.03 17.13 2.97
N LYS A 89 -15.12 18.40 2.59
CA LYS A 89 -15.76 18.85 1.34
C LYS A 89 -14.73 19.49 0.42
N PRO A 90 -14.85 19.36 -0.92
CA PRO A 90 -14.02 20.13 -1.83
C PRO A 90 -14.12 21.63 -1.50
N ASP A 91 -12.98 22.33 -1.45
CA ASP A 91 -12.91 23.77 -1.25
C ASP A 91 -13.85 24.45 -2.25
N PRO A 92 -14.91 25.15 -1.81
CA PRO A 92 -15.89 25.76 -2.71
C PRO A 92 -15.28 26.87 -3.57
N ASN A 93 -14.10 27.40 -3.19
CA ASN A 93 -13.36 28.38 -3.97
C ASN A 93 -12.43 27.74 -5.00
N CYS A 94 -12.24 26.41 -4.93
CA CYS A 94 -11.47 25.68 -5.91
C CYS A 94 -12.37 25.31 -7.10
N SER A 95 -12.11 25.94 -8.23
CA SER A 95 -12.81 25.71 -9.50
C SER A 95 -12.12 24.65 -10.37
N VAL A 96 -11.21 23.86 -9.80
CA VAL A 96 -10.42 22.87 -10.53
C VAL A 96 -11.24 21.57 -10.62
N PRO A 97 -11.77 21.20 -11.79
CA PRO A 97 -12.39 19.89 -11.95
C PRO A 97 -11.35 18.81 -11.63
N LEU A 98 -11.78 17.63 -11.17
CA LEU A 98 -10.90 16.47 -11.03
C LEU A 98 -10.18 16.23 -12.36
N ARG A 99 -8.86 16.40 -12.39
CA ARG A 99 -8.06 16.33 -13.62
C ARG A 99 -6.90 15.39 -13.45
N ARG A 100 -6.76 14.44 -14.39
CA ARG A 100 -5.55 13.65 -14.55
C ARG A 100 -4.48 14.48 -15.25
N LEU A 101 -3.35 14.67 -14.58
CA LEU A 101 -2.16 15.31 -15.12
C LEU A 101 -1.28 14.34 -15.91
N VAL A 102 -1.11 13.14 -15.38
CA VAL A 102 -0.22 12.12 -15.93
C VAL A 102 -0.82 10.75 -15.70
N ARG A 103 -0.56 9.81 -16.62
CA ARG A 103 -0.95 8.40 -16.51
C ARG A 103 0.27 7.51 -16.78
N GLY A 104 0.42 6.44 -16.00
CA GLY A 104 1.46 5.42 -16.12
C GLY A 104 2.66 5.66 -15.20
N ALA A 105 3.06 4.64 -14.45
CA ALA A 105 4.07 4.72 -13.38
C ALA A 105 5.42 5.37 -13.75
N ARG A 106 5.95 5.18 -14.97
CA ARG A 106 7.18 5.84 -15.43
C ARG A 106 6.98 7.34 -15.63
N SER A 107 5.85 7.74 -16.21
CA SER A 107 5.49 9.13 -16.41
C SER A 107 5.14 9.79 -15.08
N VAL A 108 4.47 9.09 -14.17
CA VAL A 108 4.23 9.56 -12.80
C VAL A 108 5.56 9.78 -12.07
N LEU A 109 6.50 8.83 -12.11
CA LEU A 109 7.84 9.00 -11.52
C LEU A 109 8.63 10.15 -12.16
N ALA A 110 8.66 10.23 -13.48
CA ALA A 110 9.33 11.32 -14.19
C ALA A 110 8.69 12.68 -13.87
N PHE A 111 7.37 12.71 -13.73
CA PHE A 111 6.62 13.88 -13.31
C PHE A 111 6.90 14.26 -11.85
N GLN A 112 6.91 13.28 -10.94
CA GLN A 112 7.26 13.49 -9.53
C GLN A 112 8.69 14.00 -9.38
N HIS A 113 9.64 13.40 -10.08
CA HIS A 113 11.05 13.78 -10.03
C HIS A 113 11.29 15.14 -10.70
N GLY A 114 10.71 15.34 -11.90
CA GLY A 114 10.87 16.57 -12.68
C GLY A 114 10.19 17.79 -12.06
N ASN A 115 9.04 17.60 -11.40
CA ASN A 115 8.30 18.68 -10.75
C ASN A 115 8.48 18.71 -9.22
N GLN A 116 9.24 17.75 -8.68
CA GLN A 116 9.43 17.53 -7.25
C GLN A 116 8.11 17.48 -6.46
N VAL A 117 7.08 16.80 -6.96
CA VAL A 117 5.74 16.74 -6.32
C VAL A 117 5.48 15.38 -5.67
N LEU A 118 4.93 15.39 -4.46
CA LEU A 118 4.54 14.22 -3.67
C LEU A 118 3.02 14.14 -3.51
N SER A 119 2.51 12.95 -3.18
CA SER A 119 1.08 12.78 -2.90
C SER A 119 0.71 13.57 -1.64
N GLY A 120 -0.28 14.45 -1.76
CA GLY A 120 -0.67 15.34 -0.67
C GLY A 120 -0.05 16.73 -0.72
N ASP A 121 0.80 17.02 -1.72
CA ASP A 121 1.30 18.37 -1.94
C ASP A 121 0.17 19.28 -2.43
N LYS A 122 0.07 20.50 -1.87
CA LYS A 122 -0.77 21.55 -2.44
C LYS A 122 -0.03 22.20 -3.59
N ILE A 123 -0.63 22.30 -4.77
CA ILE A 123 0.05 22.89 -5.94
C ILE A 123 -0.84 23.91 -6.65
N SER A 124 -0.20 24.88 -7.27
CA SER A 124 -0.78 25.68 -8.34
C SER A 124 -0.41 25.00 -9.65
N ALA A 125 -1.39 24.80 -10.51
CA ALA A 125 -1.18 24.23 -11.83
C ALA A 125 -1.67 25.22 -12.89
N ILE A 126 -0.78 25.61 -13.78
CA ILE A 126 -1.11 26.40 -14.96
C ILE A 126 -1.28 25.41 -16.12
N PHE A 127 -2.40 25.51 -16.81
CA PHE A 127 -2.70 24.64 -17.95
C PHE A 127 -2.72 25.43 -19.25
N ASP A 128 -2.03 24.87 -20.25
CA ASP A 128 -2.10 25.33 -21.62
C ASP A 128 -3.25 24.61 -22.33
N ILE A 129 -4.11 25.35 -23.01
CA ILE A 129 -5.16 24.79 -23.86
C ILE A 129 -4.53 24.39 -25.20
N ILE A 130 -4.40 23.09 -25.49
CA ILE A 130 -4.00 22.63 -26.83
C ILE A 130 -5.23 22.68 -27.72
N ASP A 131 -5.21 23.58 -28.70
CA ASP A 131 -6.23 23.62 -29.73
C ASP A 131 -5.86 22.57 -30.81
N ASN A 132 -6.71 21.56 -31.01
CA ASN A 132 -6.45 20.45 -31.95
C ASN A 132 -6.66 20.83 -33.43
N GLY A 133 -6.33 22.07 -33.81
CA GLY A 133 -6.36 22.52 -35.21
C GLY A 133 -7.76 22.81 -35.79
N SER A 134 -8.83 22.63 -35.02
CA SER A 134 -10.13 23.19 -35.40
C SER A 134 -10.17 24.65 -34.96
N SER A 135 -10.07 25.57 -35.92
CA SER A 135 -10.22 27.02 -35.73
C SER A 135 -11.46 27.38 -34.89
N ILE A 136 -11.31 27.55 -33.58
CA ILE A 136 -12.33 28.12 -32.71
C ILE A 136 -12.05 29.62 -32.63
N GLN A 137 -12.55 30.39 -33.60
CA GLN A 137 -12.36 31.84 -33.66
C GLN A 137 -13.14 32.67 -32.61
N ASN A 138 -13.59 32.12 -31.48
CA ASN A 138 -14.22 32.95 -30.43
C ASN A 138 -13.96 32.45 -29.00
N SER A 139 -13.09 33.18 -28.28
CA SER A 139 -12.60 32.87 -26.93
C SER A 139 -13.66 32.97 -25.82
N SER A 140 -14.72 33.75 -26.01
CA SER A 140 -15.79 33.94 -25.02
C SER A 140 -16.75 32.75 -24.92
N THR A 141 -16.94 32.01 -26.02
CA THR A 141 -17.86 30.87 -26.10
C THR A 141 -17.22 29.59 -25.57
N ALA A 142 -15.90 29.43 -25.73
CA ALA A 142 -15.14 28.31 -25.19
C ALA A 142 -15.12 28.31 -23.64
N ARG A 143 -14.93 29.49 -23.02
CA ARG A 143 -14.94 29.64 -21.56
C ARG A 143 -16.32 29.35 -20.96
N ARG A 144 -17.41 29.75 -21.64
CA ARG A 144 -18.79 29.49 -21.21
C ARG A 144 -19.19 28.01 -21.40
N ARG A 145 -18.68 27.33 -22.44
CA ARG A 145 -18.86 25.88 -22.64
C ARG A 145 -18.15 25.03 -21.58
N LEU A 146 -16.92 25.41 -21.19
CA LEU A 146 -16.15 24.75 -20.14
C LEU A 146 -16.85 24.72 -18.77
N LEU A 147 -17.58 25.80 -18.42
CA LEU A 147 -18.34 25.88 -17.17
C LEU A 147 -19.71 25.18 -17.24
N SER A 148 -20.26 24.97 -18.44
CA SER A 148 -21.58 24.39 -18.65
C SER A 148 -21.63 22.85 -18.64
N GLY A 149 -20.48 22.17 -18.55
CA GLY A 149 -20.40 20.70 -18.50
C GLY A 149 -20.83 19.97 -19.78
N ARG A 150 -21.21 20.68 -20.85
CA ARG A 150 -21.66 20.11 -22.14
C ARG A 150 -20.73 20.55 -23.28
N GLY A 151 -19.84 19.64 -23.68
CA GLY A 151 -18.93 19.79 -24.82
C GLY A 151 -17.68 18.93 -24.66
N ALA A 152 -17.07 18.52 -25.78
CA ALA A 152 -15.78 17.85 -25.77
C ALA A 152 -14.77 18.73 -25.03
N ILE A 153 -14.19 18.19 -23.96
CA ILE A 153 -13.28 18.92 -23.09
C ILE A 153 -11.98 19.18 -23.88
N PRO A 154 -11.51 20.43 -24.04
CA PRO A 154 -10.25 20.69 -24.71
C PRO A 154 -9.10 19.95 -24.00
N LEU A 155 -8.17 19.40 -24.80
CA LEU A 155 -6.97 18.75 -24.28
C LEU A 155 -6.11 19.82 -23.59
N LEU A 156 -6.07 19.78 -22.27
CA LEU A 156 -5.21 20.64 -21.47
C LEU A 156 -3.83 19.98 -21.32
N ARG A 157 -2.76 20.67 -21.71
CA ARG A 157 -1.41 20.29 -21.33
C ARG A 157 -1.08 20.96 -19.99
N PRO A 158 -0.50 20.25 -19.01
CA PRO A 158 0.11 20.92 -17.88
C PRO A 158 1.24 21.81 -18.42
N GLY A 159 1.13 23.13 -18.21
CA GLY A 159 2.14 24.11 -18.59
C GLY A 159 3.23 24.17 -17.53
N SER A 160 2.96 24.86 -16.42
CA SER A 160 3.84 24.91 -15.25
C SER A 160 3.13 24.48 -13.98
N LEU A 161 3.86 23.78 -13.10
CA LEU A 161 3.38 23.33 -11.80
C LEU A 161 4.24 23.99 -10.74
N GLN A 162 3.59 24.72 -9.84
CA GLN A 162 4.25 25.33 -8.71
C GLN A 162 3.75 24.66 -7.44
N VAL A 163 4.66 24.07 -6.67
CA VAL A 163 4.30 23.53 -5.36
C VAL A 163 4.04 24.68 -4.40
N LEU A 164 2.80 24.82 -3.96
CA LEU A 164 2.37 25.85 -3.00
C LEU A 164 2.68 25.43 -1.57
N ALA A 165 2.55 24.14 -1.27
CA ALA A 165 2.95 23.55 0.02
C ALA A 165 3.32 22.07 -0.16
N ARG A 166 4.48 21.65 0.37
CA ARG A 166 4.94 20.26 0.38
C ARG A 166 4.44 19.52 1.63
N ASN A 167 4.31 18.20 1.55
CA ASN A 167 4.18 17.28 2.69
C ASN A 167 2.93 17.46 3.57
N GLN A 168 1.82 17.97 3.03
CA GLN A 168 0.62 18.18 3.86
C GLN A 168 -0.15 16.88 4.15
N GLN A 169 0.07 15.78 3.42
CA GLN A 169 -0.78 14.59 3.55
C GLN A 169 -0.10 13.21 3.51
N LYS A 170 1.21 13.01 3.78
CA LYS A 170 1.73 11.63 3.99
C LYS A 170 2.76 11.52 5.11
N GLU A 171 2.52 10.61 6.06
CA GLU A 171 3.53 10.11 7.01
C GLU A 171 4.36 9.00 6.34
N PHE A 172 4.80 9.24 5.11
CA PHE A 172 5.70 8.33 4.41
C PHE A 172 7.13 8.80 4.65
N TYR A 173 8.03 7.88 4.96
CA TYR A 173 9.42 8.27 5.17
C TYR A 173 10.05 8.79 3.87
N THR A 174 10.47 10.05 3.86
CA THR A 174 11.08 10.72 2.69
C THR A 174 12.59 10.94 2.84
N GLY A 175 13.26 10.26 3.78
CA GLY A 175 14.70 10.44 4.04
C GLY A 175 15.04 11.20 5.33
N SER A 176 14.04 11.68 6.07
CA SER A 176 14.22 12.23 7.41
C SER A 176 13.30 11.51 8.40
N PRO A 177 13.78 11.17 9.62
CA PRO A 177 12.95 10.48 10.60
C PRO A 177 11.66 11.24 10.89
N ILE A 178 10.55 10.51 10.88
CA ILE A 178 9.23 11.05 11.22
C ILE A 178 9.09 11.02 12.73
N GLN A 179 8.99 12.20 13.33
CA GLN A 179 8.72 12.35 14.76
C GLN A 179 7.21 12.33 14.99
N LEU A 180 6.68 11.19 15.46
CA LEU A 180 5.26 11.07 15.74
C LEU A 180 4.88 11.93 16.93
N ARG A 181 3.76 12.66 16.78
CA ARG A 181 3.16 13.45 17.84
C ARG A 181 1.85 12.84 18.24
N ALA A 182 1.70 12.54 19.54
CA ALA A 182 0.51 11.88 20.02
C ALA A 182 0.07 12.40 21.39
N VAL A 183 -1.24 12.39 21.62
CA VAL A 183 -1.83 12.51 22.94
C VAL A 183 -2.59 11.22 23.24
N VAL A 184 -2.34 10.66 24.42
CA VAL A 184 -2.98 9.44 24.91
C VAL A 184 -3.87 9.80 26.09
N TYR A 185 -5.16 9.55 25.96
CA TYR A 185 -6.15 9.78 27.01
C TYR A 185 -6.50 8.46 27.69
N LEU A 186 -6.30 8.38 29.00
CA LEU A 186 -6.82 7.30 29.84
C LEU A 186 -8.19 7.74 30.35
N LEU A 187 -9.28 7.06 29.97
CA LEU A 187 -10.63 7.50 30.33
C LEU A 187 -11.24 6.66 31.45
N ASP A 188 -11.87 7.33 32.41
CA ASP A 188 -12.85 6.81 33.37
C ASP A 188 -14.24 7.31 32.95
N MET A 189 -15.27 6.46 32.95
CA MET A 189 -16.65 6.88 32.60
C MET A 189 -17.68 5.85 33.06
N CYS A 190 -18.93 6.27 33.23
CA CYS A 190 -20.03 5.37 33.66
C CYS A 190 -19.77 4.65 35.01
N GLY A 191 -18.98 5.26 35.90
CA GLY A 191 -18.48 4.59 37.12
C GLY A 191 -17.46 3.48 36.85
N TRP A 192 -17.07 3.26 35.59
CA TRP A 192 -16.03 2.33 35.20
C TRP A 192 -14.67 3.01 35.23
N MET A 193 -13.72 2.28 35.78
CA MET A 193 -12.35 2.72 35.96
C MET A 193 -11.45 2.18 34.85
N ASN A 194 -10.61 3.04 34.29
CA ASN A 194 -9.48 2.65 33.48
C ASN A 194 -8.59 1.70 34.30
N PRO A 195 -8.12 0.58 33.74
CA PRO A 195 -7.22 -0.33 34.44
C PRO A 195 -5.89 0.34 34.81
N PHE A 196 -5.49 1.40 34.11
CA PHE A 196 -4.30 2.20 34.44
C PHE A 196 -4.73 3.43 35.22
N ARG A 197 -4.54 3.38 36.55
CA ARG A 197 -4.97 4.45 37.47
C ARG A 197 -4.10 5.71 37.43
N SER A 198 -3.06 5.74 36.60
CA SER A 198 -2.23 6.94 36.38
C SER A 198 -1.54 6.89 35.01
N ALA A 199 -1.23 8.07 34.46
CA ALA A 199 -0.39 8.18 33.26
C ALA A 199 0.94 7.41 33.44
N GLN A 200 1.58 7.53 34.60
CA GLN A 200 2.84 6.84 34.91
C GLN A 200 2.72 5.31 34.82
N ALA A 201 1.61 4.74 35.28
CA ALA A 201 1.38 3.29 35.22
C ALA A 201 1.24 2.77 33.77
N PHE A 202 0.79 3.63 32.85
CA PHE A 202 0.65 3.30 31.43
C PHE A 202 1.94 3.54 30.62
N ARG A 203 2.77 4.52 31.02
CA ARG A 203 3.99 4.91 30.29
C ARG A 203 4.95 3.75 30.01
N LYS A 204 5.00 2.72 30.86
CA LYS A 204 5.85 1.53 30.65
C LYS A 204 5.54 0.72 29.39
N TYR A 205 4.32 0.84 28.84
CA TYR A 205 3.92 0.21 27.58
C TYR A 205 4.26 1.09 26.36
N MET A 206 4.51 2.38 26.60
CA MET A 206 4.68 3.39 25.56
C MET A 206 6.14 3.71 25.29
N PHE A 207 6.98 3.69 26.34
CA PHE A 207 8.35 4.19 26.28
C PHE A 207 9.33 3.19 26.89
N ASN A 208 10.57 3.24 26.42
CA ASN A 208 11.68 2.42 26.90
C ASN A 208 12.37 2.98 28.16
N SER A 209 11.80 4.02 28.76
CA SER A 209 12.35 4.72 29.91
C SER A 209 11.38 4.71 31.10
N GLY A 210 11.94 4.50 32.29
CA GLY A 210 11.23 4.55 33.56
C GLY A 210 11.03 3.19 34.24
N PRO A 211 10.64 3.18 35.52
CA PRO A 211 10.45 1.96 36.29
C PRO A 211 9.42 1.02 35.65
N GLY A 212 9.81 -0.24 35.46
CA GLY A 212 8.93 -1.28 34.94
C GLY A 212 8.63 -1.22 33.44
N SER A 213 9.40 -0.43 32.68
CA SER A 213 9.38 -0.47 31.20
C SER A 213 9.49 -1.92 30.71
N ILE A 214 8.64 -2.30 29.75
CA ILE A 214 8.73 -3.61 29.09
C ILE A 214 9.54 -3.47 27.81
N GLU A 215 10.18 -4.55 27.35
CA GLU A 215 11.02 -4.51 26.15
C GLU A 215 10.19 -4.38 24.86
N GLY A 216 9.00 -5.00 24.82
CA GLY A 216 8.02 -4.85 23.74
C GLY A 216 7.18 -3.58 23.84
N ASN A 217 7.72 -2.45 24.30
CA ASN A 217 6.99 -1.17 24.37
C ASN A 217 6.84 -0.51 22.98
N LEU A 218 5.91 0.44 22.87
CA LEU A 218 5.56 1.07 21.59
C LEU A 218 6.71 1.87 20.96
N GLN A 219 7.56 2.50 21.79
CA GLN A 219 8.76 3.18 21.32
C GLN A 219 9.72 2.21 20.63
N ASN A 220 9.97 1.04 21.22
CA ASN A 220 10.79 0.00 20.61
C ASN A 220 10.14 -0.57 19.33
N TYR A 221 8.82 -0.74 19.30
CA TYR A 221 8.11 -1.14 18.07
C TYR A 221 8.42 -0.18 16.91
N TYR A 222 8.27 1.13 17.12
CA TYR A 222 8.57 2.11 16.08
C TYR A 222 10.07 2.17 15.74
N GLN A 223 10.95 2.27 16.73
CA GLN A 223 12.39 2.39 16.50
C GLN A 223 12.94 1.16 15.77
N THR A 224 12.61 -0.03 16.24
CA THR A 224 13.09 -1.29 15.68
C THR A 224 12.46 -1.58 14.32
N CYS A 225 11.12 -1.58 14.21
CA CYS A 225 10.46 -2.02 12.99
C CYS A 225 10.55 -1.01 11.85
N SER A 226 10.77 0.27 12.15
CA SER A 226 10.97 1.30 11.12
C SER A 226 12.45 1.58 10.80
N TYR A 227 13.42 0.90 11.42
CA TYR A 227 14.84 1.22 11.27
C TYR A 227 15.16 2.68 11.64
N ASN A 228 14.59 3.16 12.75
CA ASN A 228 14.67 4.55 13.21
C ASN A 228 14.12 5.61 12.22
N LYS A 229 13.34 5.21 11.21
CA LYS A 229 12.70 6.12 10.25
C LYS A 229 11.45 6.77 10.80
N THR A 230 10.85 6.17 11.83
CA THR A 230 9.72 6.70 12.58
C THR A 230 10.01 6.57 14.06
N LEU A 231 9.78 7.65 14.80
CA LEU A 231 10.16 7.77 16.19
C LEU A 231 8.92 8.09 17.03
N TRP A 232 8.76 7.32 18.11
CA TRP A 232 7.75 7.54 19.14
C TRP A 232 8.45 8.05 20.41
N ASP A 233 8.69 9.36 20.43
CA ASP A 233 9.53 10.02 21.43
C ASP A 233 8.70 10.54 22.61
N PRO A 234 9.09 10.29 23.88
CA PRO A 234 8.41 10.85 25.04
C PRO A 234 8.33 12.39 25.05
N ALA A 235 9.20 13.11 24.34
CA ALA A 235 9.13 14.56 24.17
C ALA A 235 7.99 15.01 23.24
N ASN A 236 7.50 14.11 22.38
CA ASN A 236 6.43 14.37 21.40
C ASN A 236 5.12 13.66 21.75
N VAL A 237 5.08 12.91 22.85
CA VAL A 237 3.93 12.09 23.24
C VAL A 237 3.51 12.39 24.68
N ALA A 238 2.30 12.92 24.85
CA ALA A 238 1.70 13.17 26.15
C ALA A 238 0.75 12.03 26.53
N VAL A 239 0.87 11.52 27.77
CA VAL A 239 -0.10 10.57 28.36
C VAL A 239 -0.83 11.30 29.47
N VAL A 240 -2.16 11.36 29.39
CA VAL A 240 -3.01 12.15 30.28
C VAL A 240 -4.09 11.26 30.87
N GLY A 241 -4.30 11.39 32.17
CA GLY A 241 -5.44 10.80 32.88
C GLY A 241 -5.05 9.95 34.10
N PRO A 242 -6.04 9.27 34.71
CA PRO A 242 -7.40 9.11 34.20
C PRO A 242 -8.22 10.40 34.09
N LEU A 243 -8.95 10.57 32.99
CA LEU A 243 -9.89 11.66 32.75
C LEU A 243 -11.31 11.13 32.95
N THR A 244 -12.08 11.78 33.83
CA THR A 244 -13.48 11.37 34.10
C THR A 244 -14.41 12.04 33.11
N LEU A 245 -15.15 11.24 32.34
CA LEU A 245 -16.18 11.67 31.41
C LEU A 245 -17.56 11.21 31.88
N ASP A 246 -18.58 11.99 31.53
CA ASP A 246 -19.96 11.59 31.75
C ASP A 246 -20.31 10.38 30.88
N CYS A 247 -21.23 9.56 31.38
CA CYS A 247 -21.66 8.35 30.69
C CYS A 247 -22.57 8.64 29.50
N GLN A 248 -23.35 9.73 29.63
CA GLN A 248 -24.34 10.17 28.67
C GLN A 248 -24.06 11.62 28.31
N GLY A 249 -24.44 12.01 27.10
CA GLY A 249 -24.29 13.38 26.65
C GLY A 249 -24.82 13.58 25.25
N THR A 250 -24.37 14.65 24.62
CA THR A 250 -24.72 14.97 23.24
C THR A 250 -23.45 15.24 22.46
N SER A 251 -23.25 14.49 21.37
CA SER A 251 -22.21 14.76 20.39
C SER A 251 -22.76 15.69 19.32
N VAL A 252 -22.06 16.77 19.04
CA VAL A 252 -22.45 17.77 18.03
C VAL A 252 -21.51 17.64 16.85
N ILE A 253 -22.07 17.35 15.67
CA ILE A 253 -21.36 17.26 14.40
C ILE A 253 -22.06 18.23 13.45
N GLY A 254 -21.57 19.46 13.41
CA GLY A 254 -22.23 20.58 12.75
C GLY A 254 -23.57 20.92 13.35
N ALA A 255 -24.57 21.04 12.49
CA ALA A 255 -25.94 21.29 12.93
C ALA A 255 -26.59 20.05 13.57
N LEU A 256 -25.99 18.87 13.43
CA LEU A 256 -26.58 17.62 13.90
C LEU A 256 -26.15 17.31 15.33
N GLN A 257 -27.12 16.93 16.15
CA GLN A 257 -26.93 16.50 17.52
C GLN A 257 -27.27 15.02 17.64
N TYR A 258 -26.34 14.25 18.20
CA TYR A 258 -26.49 12.82 18.42
C TYR A 258 -26.45 12.53 19.92
N PRO A 259 -27.46 11.83 20.47
CA PRO A 259 -27.39 11.38 21.85
C PRO A 259 -26.27 10.35 21.98
N VAL A 260 -25.50 10.48 23.06
CA VAL A 260 -24.37 9.61 23.41
C VAL A 260 -24.77 8.79 24.63
N ASP A 261 -24.58 7.48 24.57
CA ASP A 261 -24.66 6.58 25.73
C ASP A 261 -23.47 5.61 25.71
N ALA A 262 -22.36 6.04 26.30
CA ALA A 262 -21.11 5.28 26.34
C ALA A 262 -21.21 3.98 27.16
N SER A 263 -22.28 3.80 27.97
CA SER A 263 -22.51 2.52 28.65
C SER A 263 -23.05 1.43 27.73
N LYS A 264 -23.66 1.81 26.61
CA LYS A 264 -24.37 0.88 25.71
C LYS A 264 -23.76 0.80 24.32
N ARG A 265 -23.11 1.87 23.84
CA ARG A 265 -22.71 2.03 22.45
C ARG A 265 -21.26 2.49 22.33
N CYS A 266 -20.68 2.21 21.17
CA CYS A 266 -19.34 2.64 20.77
C CYS A 266 -19.32 3.13 19.31
N GLY A 267 -20.42 3.75 18.88
CA GLY A 267 -20.56 4.24 17.52
C GLY A 267 -19.80 5.54 17.29
N ALA A 268 -19.97 6.12 16.11
CA ALA A 268 -19.31 7.37 15.73
C ALA A 268 -19.62 8.53 16.71
N ALA A 269 -20.85 8.60 17.23
CA ALA A 269 -21.25 9.63 18.19
C ALA A 269 -20.44 9.55 19.50
N GLU A 270 -20.34 8.35 20.09
CA GLU A 270 -19.56 8.11 21.31
C GLU A 270 -18.06 8.36 21.07
N GLN A 271 -17.53 7.88 19.95
CA GLN A 271 -16.13 8.05 19.58
C GLN A 271 -15.71 9.53 19.46
N ILE A 272 -16.58 10.36 18.86
CA ILE A 272 -16.36 11.80 18.75
C ILE A 272 -16.49 12.48 20.12
N TYR A 273 -17.50 12.09 20.91
CA TYR A 273 -17.70 12.61 22.26
C TYR A 273 -16.48 12.35 23.15
N TRP A 274 -15.94 11.12 23.17
CA TRP A 274 -14.76 10.78 23.96
C TRP A 274 -13.56 11.65 23.62
N VAL A 275 -13.25 11.80 22.33
CA VAL A 275 -12.10 12.60 21.88
C VAL A 275 -12.30 14.07 22.20
N LYS A 276 -13.48 14.62 21.91
CA LYS A 276 -13.79 16.04 22.14
C LYS A 276 -13.67 16.39 23.63
N THR A 277 -14.40 15.67 24.48
CA THR A 277 -14.42 15.95 25.92
C THR A 277 -13.07 15.70 26.57
N ALA A 278 -12.36 14.62 26.19
CA ALA A 278 -11.01 14.38 26.70
C ALA A 278 -10.01 15.47 26.28
N ASN A 279 -10.11 15.98 25.05
CA ASN A 279 -9.27 17.06 24.57
C ASN A 279 -9.56 18.38 25.32
N GLU A 280 -10.83 18.73 25.56
CA GLU A 280 -11.21 19.90 26.34
C GLU A 280 -10.70 19.82 27.79
N LEU A 281 -10.79 18.66 28.43
CA LEU A 281 -10.24 18.44 29.77
C LEU A 281 -8.71 18.56 29.77
N ALA A 282 -8.04 17.93 28.81
CA ALA A 282 -6.60 17.98 28.70
C ALA A 282 -6.07 19.40 28.44
N GLN A 283 -6.79 20.22 27.67
CA GLN A 283 -6.45 21.63 27.45
C GLN A 283 -6.48 22.44 28.76
N LYS A 284 -7.44 22.16 29.65
CA LYS A 284 -7.52 22.82 30.96
C LYS A 284 -6.38 22.41 31.91
N MET A 285 -5.77 21.26 31.67
CA MET A 285 -4.64 20.72 32.47
C MET A 285 -3.27 21.08 31.88
N ALA A 286 -3.22 21.66 30.68
CA ALA A 286 -1.98 21.86 29.95
C ALA A 286 -1.25 23.10 30.45
N GLU A 287 -0.14 22.91 31.16
CA GLU A 287 0.75 24.00 31.55
C GLU A 287 1.52 24.55 30.34
N PRO A 288 1.67 25.87 30.19
CA PRO A 288 2.41 26.47 29.08
C PRO A 288 3.83 25.91 28.92
N GLY A 289 4.15 25.45 27.71
CA GLY A 289 5.47 24.87 27.39
C GLY A 289 5.65 23.41 27.81
N SER A 290 4.69 22.80 28.50
CA SER A 290 4.71 21.36 28.76
C SER A 290 4.57 20.54 27.47
N THR A 291 5.00 19.27 27.49
CA THR A 291 4.78 18.34 26.37
C THR A 291 3.30 18.27 25.98
N LEU A 292 2.40 18.28 26.96
CA LEU A 292 0.96 18.26 26.71
C LEU A 292 0.51 19.51 25.94
N ASP A 293 0.93 20.70 26.37
CA ASP A 293 0.62 21.96 25.69
C ASP A 293 1.18 22.00 24.25
N ILE A 294 2.44 21.60 24.06
CA ILE A 294 3.09 21.54 22.74
C ILE A 294 2.34 20.60 21.78
N VAL A 295 1.98 19.40 22.26
CA VAL A 295 1.23 18.41 21.49
C VAL A 295 -0.19 18.92 21.21
N LEU A 296 -0.89 19.50 22.18
CA LEU A 296 -2.25 20.00 22.01
C LEU A 296 -2.35 21.19 21.06
N ARG A 297 -1.31 22.04 20.98
CA ARG A 297 -1.23 23.13 20.00
C ARG A 297 -0.86 22.67 18.60
N THR A 298 -0.22 21.50 18.47
CA THR A 298 0.02 20.90 17.15
C THR A 298 -1.25 20.19 16.68
N SER A 299 -1.89 20.72 15.64
CA SER A 299 -3.08 20.10 15.04
C SER A 299 -2.76 19.25 13.80
N THR A 300 -1.62 19.41 13.14
CA THR A 300 -1.32 18.65 11.91
C THR A 300 -0.92 17.21 12.23
N ARG A 301 -1.78 16.26 11.83
CA ARG A 301 -1.60 14.80 11.97
C ARG A 301 -1.26 14.33 13.37
N ARG A 302 -1.81 15.02 14.37
CA ARG A 302 -1.67 14.59 15.76
C ARG A 302 -2.43 13.29 15.97
N ARG A 303 -1.76 12.28 16.49
CA ARG A 303 -2.40 11.03 16.90
C ARG A 303 -3.13 11.24 18.23
N VAL A 304 -4.37 10.77 18.29
CA VAL A 304 -5.20 10.80 19.49
C VAL A 304 -5.51 9.35 19.85
N VAL A 305 -4.88 8.85 20.90
CA VAL A 305 -5.10 7.48 21.39
C VAL A 305 -6.02 7.55 22.60
N VAL A 306 -7.16 6.88 22.53
CA VAL A 306 -8.15 6.85 23.60
C VAL A 306 -8.17 5.46 24.22
N VAL A 307 -7.66 5.34 25.45
CA VAL A 307 -7.69 4.11 26.23
C VAL A 307 -8.96 4.12 27.09
N LEU A 308 -9.90 3.24 26.76
CA LEU A 308 -11.20 3.14 27.40
C LEU A 308 -11.14 2.26 28.67
N PRO A 309 -12.13 2.35 29.59
CA PRO A 309 -12.31 1.35 30.64
C PRO A 309 -12.47 -0.06 30.07
N GLY A 310 -12.15 -1.09 30.85
CA GLY A 310 -12.28 -2.48 30.41
C GLY A 310 -13.73 -2.94 30.21
N GLN A 311 -14.67 -2.29 30.90
CA GLN A 311 -16.09 -2.65 31.00
C GLN A 311 -16.92 -2.17 29.80
N VAL A 312 -16.36 -1.34 28.92
CA VAL A 312 -17.07 -0.81 27.73
C VAL A 312 -17.58 -1.94 26.85
N LYS A 313 -18.78 -1.74 26.28
CA LYS A 313 -19.48 -2.74 25.46
C LYS A 313 -19.06 -2.73 23.98
N CYS A 314 -17.84 -2.27 23.70
CA CYS A 314 -17.27 -2.29 22.36
C CYS A 314 -16.87 -3.72 21.99
N GLY A 315 -17.24 -4.16 20.78
CA GLY A 315 -16.95 -5.49 20.24
C GLY A 315 -15.51 -5.67 19.73
N PHE A 316 -14.70 -4.62 19.79
CA PHE A 316 -13.32 -4.61 19.31
C PHE A 316 -12.31 -4.57 20.46
N ALA A 317 -11.09 -5.07 20.21
CA ALA A 317 -9.95 -4.87 21.11
C ALA A 317 -9.34 -3.47 20.91
N GLY A 318 -9.24 -3.05 19.64
CA GLY A 318 -8.93 -1.70 19.23
C GLY A 318 -9.70 -1.31 17.97
N LEU A 319 -9.73 -0.01 17.66
CA LEU A 319 -10.31 0.56 16.44
C LEU A 319 -9.55 1.84 16.09
N ALA A 320 -9.27 2.09 14.82
CA ALA A 320 -8.59 3.31 14.42
C ALA A 320 -9.08 3.89 13.09
N ASP A 321 -8.82 5.19 12.91
CA ASP A 321 -8.98 5.87 11.63
C ASP A 321 -7.95 5.32 10.63
N VAL A 322 -8.41 4.89 9.46
CA VAL A 322 -7.52 4.46 8.39
C VAL A 322 -6.98 5.69 7.65
N ALA A 323 -5.65 5.74 7.54
CA ALA A 323 -4.86 6.69 6.77
C ALA A 323 -4.95 8.17 7.15
N CYS A 324 -5.48 8.48 8.33
CA CYS A 324 -5.45 9.82 8.91
C CYS A 324 -5.78 10.95 7.92
N SER A 325 -7.00 10.91 7.36
CA SER A 325 -7.46 11.90 6.41
C SER A 325 -7.74 13.28 7.02
N GLY A 326 -7.80 13.37 8.36
CA GLY A 326 -8.07 14.61 9.09
C GLY A 326 -6.81 15.27 9.68
N THR A 327 -7.02 16.35 10.43
CA THR A 327 -5.96 16.98 11.24
C THR A 327 -5.52 16.06 12.39
N THR A 328 -6.42 15.23 12.92
CA THR A 328 -6.08 14.23 13.93
C THR A 328 -6.33 12.82 13.43
N CYS A 329 -5.52 11.87 13.91
CA CYS A 329 -5.69 10.44 13.63
C CYS A 329 -6.12 9.76 14.93
N ARG A 330 -7.30 9.17 14.97
CA ARG A 330 -7.83 8.59 16.21
C ARG A 330 -7.56 7.08 16.26
N SER A 331 -7.26 6.60 17.45
CA SER A 331 -7.16 5.19 17.79
C SER A 331 -7.85 4.97 19.13
N TYR A 332 -8.67 3.95 19.26
CA TYR A 332 -9.46 3.61 20.43
C TYR A 332 -9.04 2.23 20.91
N ILE A 333 -8.68 2.11 22.17
CA ILE A 333 -8.13 0.87 22.73
C ILE A 333 -8.98 0.48 23.93
N LYS A 334 -9.52 -0.74 23.90
CA LYS A 334 -10.28 -1.26 25.03
C LYS A 334 -9.35 -1.52 26.21
N GLY A 335 -9.73 -1.13 27.41
CA GLY A 335 -8.88 -1.26 28.60
C GLY A 335 -8.38 -2.68 28.87
N THR A 336 -9.18 -3.70 28.55
CA THR A 336 -8.78 -5.11 28.70
C THR A 336 -7.68 -5.54 27.72
N SER A 337 -7.44 -4.78 26.65
CA SER A 337 -6.40 -5.03 25.64
C SER A 337 -5.28 -4.00 25.67
N ALA A 338 -5.38 -2.94 26.48
CA ALA A 338 -4.43 -1.84 26.43
C ALA A 338 -3.04 -2.15 27.03
N ALA A 339 -2.88 -3.26 27.75
CA ALA A 339 -1.56 -3.78 28.14
C ALA A 339 -0.86 -4.57 27.02
N ASP A 340 -1.60 -4.92 25.96
CA ASP A 340 -1.09 -5.62 24.80
C ASP A 340 -0.58 -4.59 23.79
N VAL A 341 0.74 -4.36 23.80
CA VAL A 341 1.37 -3.35 22.93
C VAL A 341 1.21 -3.70 21.45
N HIS A 342 1.00 -4.97 21.13
CA HIS A 342 0.69 -5.38 19.78
C HIS A 342 -0.60 -4.73 19.29
N VAL A 343 -1.66 -4.72 20.12
CA VAL A 343 -2.93 -4.05 19.79
C VAL A 343 -2.72 -2.55 19.64
N LEU A 344 -1.94 -1.91 20.54
CA LEU A 344 -1.61 -0.48 20.40
C LEU A 344 -0.92 -0.19 19.08
N PHE A 345 0.08 -0.99 18.72
CA PHE A 345 0.81 -0.83 17.47
C PHE A 345 -0.12 -1.05 16.28
N HIS A 346 -0.87 -2.16 16.24
CA HIS A 346 -1.86 -2.50 15.20
C HIS A 346 -2.80 -1.32 14.88
N GLU A 347 -3.45 -0.76 15.89
CA GLU A 347 -4.38 0.36 15.67
C GLU A 347 -3.67 1.61 15.14
N LEU A 348 -2.48 1.91 15.66
CA LEU A 348 -1.70 3.04 15.18
C LEU A 348 -1.17 2.83 13.75
N GLN A 349 -1.03 1.59 13.30
CA GLN A 349 -0.66 1.28 11.92
C GLN A 349 -1.82 1.52 10.94
N HIS A 350 -3.08 1.43 11.38
CA HIS A 350 -4.19 1.95 10.56
C HIS A 350 -4.05 3.43 10.27
N ASN A 351 -3.51 4.25 11.19
CA ASN A 351 -3.28 5.67 10.91
C ASN A 351 -2.23 5.92 9.81
N TYR A 352 -1.35 4.94 9.51
CA TYR A 352 -0.48 4.93 8.32
C TYR A 352 -1.20 4.52 7.03
N GLY A 353 -2.49 4.18 7.13
CA GLY A 353 -3.29 3.66 6.04
C GLY A 353 -3.05 2.19 5.76
N LEU A 354 -2.47 1.46 6.70
CA LEU A 354 -2.33 0.00 6.57
C LEU A 354 -3.68 -0.65 6.86
N SER A 355 -4.09 -1.60 6.04
CA SER A 355 -5.25 -2.46 6.30
C SER A 355 -4.78 -3.73 7.00
N HIS A 356 -5.70 -4.62 7.37
CA HIS A 356 -5.32 -5.91 7.95
C HIS A 356 -4.45 -6.74 7.00
N ALA A 357 -3.56 -7.56 7.55
CA ALA A 357 -2.75 -8.50 6.80
C ALA A 357 -3.43 -9.88 6.83
N GLY A 358 -3.83 -10.35 5.65
CA GLY A 358 -4.70 -11.51 5.49
C GLY A 358 -3.99 -12.74 4.95
N TRP A 359 -4.71 -13.86 4.96
CA TRP A 359 -4.37 -15.06 4.20
C TRP A 359 -5.66 -15.69 3.68
N SER A 360 -5.74 -15.87 2.35
CA SER A 360 -6.96 -16.33 1.69
C SER A 360 -8.16 -15.43 2.02
N ASP A 361 -9.23 -15.99 2.59
CA ASP A 361 -10.45 -15.24 2.96
C ASP A 361 -10.40 -14.72 4.40
N ASP A 362 -9.37 -15.08 5.18
CA ASP A 362 -9.17 -14.58 6.53
C ASP A 362 -8.46 -13.22 6.48
N GLU A 363 -9.20 -12.17 6.84
CA GLU A 363 -8.71 -10.80 6.90
C GLU A 363 -7.49 -10.62 7.83
N TYR A 364 -7.37 -11.45 8.86
CA TYR A 364 -6.27 -11.44 9.80
C TYR A 364 -5.36 -12.68 9.65
N GLY A 365 -5.46 -13.42 8.55
CA GLY A 365 -4.79 -14.71 8.41
C GLY A 365 -3.25 -14.66 8.36
N ASP A 366 -2.63 -13.49 8.22
CA ASP A 366 -1.17 -13.34 8.22
C ASP A 366 -0.61 -13.20 9.64
N SER A 367 -0.25 -14.33 10.27
CA SER A 367 0.40 -14.32 11.57
C SER A 367 1.86 -13.82 11.57
N THR A 368 2.39 -13.40 10.41
CA THR A 368 3.76 -12.85 10.25
C THR A 368 3.80 -11.32 10.21
N ASP A 369 2.66 -10.67 10.36
CA ASP A 369 2.51 -9.22 10.35
C ASP A 369 1.65 -8.75 11.54
N PRO A 370 1.96 -7.61 12.18
CA PRO A 370 1.15 -7.10 13.28
C PRO A 370 -0.24 -6.62 12.88
N MET A 371 -0.51 -6.44 11.59
CA MET A 371 -1.85 -6.18 11.06
C MET A 371 -2.67 -7.45 10.84
N GLY A 372 -2.10 -8.64 11.05
CA GLY A 372 -2.83 -9.91 11.06
C GLY A 372 -3.09 -10.42 12.47
N ASN A 373 -3.37 -11.72 12.60
CA ASN A 373 -3.60 -12.41 13.87
C ASN A 373 -2.28 -12.98 14.40
N SER A 374 -1.31 -12.11 14.59
CA SER A 374 -0.03 -12.49 15.17
C SER A 374 -0.19 -12.93 16.63
N PRO A 375 0.58 -13.93 17.10
CA PRO A 375 0.55 -14.32 18.50
C PRO A 375 0.99 -13.18 19.40
N ARG A 376 0.11 -12.82 20.32
CA ARG A 376 0.32 -11.80 21.35
C ARG A 376 1.36 -12.30 22.35
N ASN A 377 2.62 -11.97 22.13
CA ASN A 377 3.64 -12.07 23.17
C ASN A 377 4.13 -10.67 23.54
N ASN A 378 4.08 -10.36 24.83
CA ASN A 378 4.47 -9.04 25.33
C ASN A 378 6.00 -8.86 25.43
N GLN A 379 6.77 -9.82 24.92
CA GLN A 379 8.22 -9.88 25.11
C GLN A 379 9.00 -9.47 23.84
N GLY A 380 8.43 -9.66 22.65
CA GLY A 380 9.08 -9.30 21.39
C GLY A 380 8.32 -8.22 20.62
N VAL A 381 9.05 -7.47 19.78
CA VAL A 381 8.39 -6.68 18.73
C VAL A 381 8.07 -7.59 17.54
N HIS A 382 6.93 -7.32 16.92
CA HIS A 382 6.51 -8.00 15.69
C HIS A 382 6.46 -6.96 14.58
N CYS A 383 7.38 -7.06 13.61
CA CYS A 383 7.49 -6.05 12.56
C CYS A 383 6.69 -6.42 11.33
N HIS A 384 6.34 -5.40 10.54
CA HIS A 384 5.57 -5.54 9.30
C HIS A 384 6.17 -6.57 8.34
N ASN A 385 5.33 -7.16 7.51
CA ASN A 385 5.71 -7.88 6.31
C ASN A 385 6.31 -6.91 5.27
N ALA A 386 6.90 -7.45 4.21
CA ALA A 386 7.56 -6.65 3.19
C ALA A 386 6.62 -5.63 2.50
N PRO A 387 5.39 -6.00 2.10
CA PRO A 387 4.44 -5.05 1.54
C PRO A 387 4.16 -3.84 2.43
N TYR A 388 3.94 -4.04 3.73
CA TYR A 388 3.62 -2.94 4.65
C TYR A 388 4.84 -2.12 5.06
N ASN A 389 6.03 -2.73 5.19
CA ASN A 389 7.27 -1.95 5.31
C ASN A 389 7.51 -1.08 4.08
N TRP A 390 7.26 -1.60 2.87
CA TRP A 390 7.38 -0.82 1.64
C TRP A 390 6.35 0.31 1.58
N ARG A 391 5.09 0.03 1.93
CA ARG A 391 4.00 1.02 1.96
C ARG A 391 4.27 2.15 2.95
N ALA A 392 4.83 1.86 4.13
CA ALA A 392 5.21 2.86 5.12
C ALA A 392 6.51 3.63 4.77
N GLY A 393 7.27 3.13 3.79
CA GLY A 393 8.60 3.66 3.44
C GLY A 393 9.69 3.24 4.42
N TRP A 394 9.43 2.23 5.25
CA TRP A 394 10.34 1.75 6.28
C TRP A 394 11.39 0.79 5.74
N ALA A 395 11.08 0.01 4.71
CA ALA A 395 12.07 -0.81 4.02
C ALA A 395 11.87 -0.72 2.51
N GLY A 396 12.89 -1.10 1.74
CA GLY A 396 12.91 -1.07 0.28
C GLY A 396 13.55 -2.32 -0.32
N PRO A 397 13.49 -2.43 -1.65
CA PRO A 397 14.06 -3.57 -2.37
C PRO A 397 15.58 -3.58 -2.28
N VAL A 398 16.21 -4.76 -2.24
CA VAL A 398 17.67 -4.90 -2.43
C VAL A 398 18.10 -4.31 -3.77
N LYS A 399 19.42 -4.12 -3.96
CA LYS A 399 19.96 -3.73 -5.27
C LYS A 399 19.46 -4.72 -6.34
N ASP A 400 18.92 -4.17 -7.44
CA ASP A 400 18.30 -4.91 -8.55
C ASP A 400 17.07 -5.76 -8.15
N GLY A 401 16.58 -5.63 -6.91
CA GLY A 401 15.44 -6.38 -6.37
C GLY A 401 14.07 -5.90 -6.85
N MET A 402 14.03 -4.94 -7.77
CA MET A 402 12.81 -4.54 -8.48
C MET A 402 12.75 -5.31 -9.81
N ILE A 403 11.98 -6.40 -9.82
CA ILE A 403 11.87 -7.30 -10.97
C ILE A 403 10.57 -7.02 -11.72
N THR A 404 10.66 -6.97 -13.03
CA THR A 404 9.53 -6.94 -13.96
C THR A 404 9.72 -8.02 -15.02
N SER A 405 8.71 -8.24 -15.88
CA SER A 405 8.86 -9.13 -17.03
C SER A 405 10.04 -8.76 -17.94
N ALA A 406 10.42 -7.48 -18.02
CA ALA A 406 11.53 -7.00 -18.83
C ALA A 406 12.91 -7.47 -18.34
N ASN A 407 13.02 -7.92 -17.09
CA ASN A 407 14.26 -8.45 -16.54
C ASN A 407 14.57 -9.86 -17.05
N PHE A 408 13.61 -10.53 -17.70
CA PHE A 408 13.73 -11.88 -18.21
C PHE A 408 13.81 -11.90 -19.73
N THR A 409 14.74 -12.70 -20.26
CA THR A 409 14.83 -13.02 -21.69
C THR A 409 14.97 -14.52 -21.87
N PRO A 410 14.78 -15.07 -23.09
CA PRO A 410 15.06 -16.49 -23.33
C PRO A 410 16.47 -16.92 -22.93
N ALA A 411 17.47 -16.04 -23.09
CA ALA A 411 18.85 -16.29 -22.69
C ALA A 411 19.13 -16.03 -21.20
N LYS A 412 18.26 -15.28 -20.52
CA LYS A 412 18.39 -14.89 -19.11
C LYS A 412 17.02 -14.99 -18.43
N ASN A 413 16.58 -16.22 -18.16
CA ASN A 413 15.29 -16.51 -17.51
C ASN A 413 15.41 -16.75 -15.99
N ARG A 414 16.61 -16.58 -15.44
CA ARG A 414 16.97 -16.79 -14.03
C ARG A 414 17.69 -15.56 -13.50
N ILE A 415 17.33 -15.14 -12.29
CA ILE A 415 17.99 -14.03 -11.60
C ILE A 415 18.20 -14.43 -10.14
N ASN A 416 19.43 -14.29 -9.66
CA ASN A 416 19.80 -14.60 -8.28
C ASN A 416 19.83 -13.33 -7.45
N PHE A 417 19.36 -13.43 -6.22
CA PHE A 417 19.38 -12.37 -5.22
C PHE A 417 19.90 -12.91 -3.90
N THR A 418 20.62 -12.05 -3.17
CA THR A 418 20.86 -12.26 -1.75
C THR A 418 19.92 -11.34 -0.99
N LEU A 419 18.95 -11.92 -0.29
CA LEU A 419 18.05 -11.22 0.60
C LEU A 419 18.68 -11.17 2.00
N PRO A 420 19.09 -9.99 2.51
CA PRO A 420 19.46 -9.88 3.90
C PRO A 420 18.23 -10.10 4.77
N ALA A 421 18.43 -10.63 5.98
CA ALA A 421 17.36 -10.75 6.96
C ALA A 421 16.78 -9.37 7.26
N SER A 422 15.46 -9.27 7.38
CA SER A 422 14.81 -7.99 7.66
C SER A 422 15.27 -7.34 8.97
N SER A 423 15.84 -8.11 9.89
CA SER A 423 16.41 -7.61 11.15
C SER A 423 17.73 -6.85 11.01
N ILE A 424 18.45 -6.99 9.88
CA ILE A 424 19.80 -6.42 9.71
C ILE A 424 19.88 -5.26 8.71
N SER A 425 18.91 -5.13 7.82
CA SER A 425 18.89 -4.10 6.79
C SER A 425 17.47 -3.67 6.48
N ASP A 426 17.30 -2.39 6.14
CA ASP A 426 16.07 -1.82 5.59
C ASP A 426 15.98 -1.99 4.06
N MET A 427 16.99 -2.58 3.42
CA MET A 427 17.00 -2.95 2.00
C MET A 427 16.95 -4.48 1.92
N ASN A 428 15.78 -5.06 2.17
CA ASN A 428 15.65 -6.47 2.57
C ASN A 428 14.56 -7.26 1.84
N MET A 429 14.07 -6.74 0.72
CA MET A 429 13.03 -7.41 -0.05
C MET A 429 13.35 -7.45 -1.54
N VAL A 430 12.66 -8.33 -2.25
CA VAL A 430 12.55 -8.30 -3.71
C VAL A 430 11.07 -8.08 -4.04
N ILE A 431 10.80 -7.17 -4.95
CA ILE A 431 9.46 -6.85 -5.43
C ILE A 431 9.38 -7.31 -6.88
N VAL A 432 8.45 -8.23 -7.15
CA VAL A 432 8.24 -8.82 -8.46
C VAL A 432 6.93 -8.31 -9.02
N ASP A 433 7.00 -7.44 -10.03
CA ASP A 433 5.84 -6.85 -10.71
C ASP A 433 5.77 -7.35 -12.15
N LEU A 434 5.15 -8.52 -12.34
CA LEU A 434 5.01 -9.12 -13.67
C LEU A 434 3.87 -8.51 -14.49
N GLY A 435 2.97 -7.78 -13.83
CA GLY A 435 1.81 -7.13 -14.43
C GLY A 435 2.00 -5.65 -14.76
N TYR A 436 3.23 -5.13 -14.69
CA TYR A 436 3.54 -3.70 -14.86
C TYR A 436 3.08 -3.08 -16.19
N ARG A 437 2.73 -3.88 -17.21
CA ARG A 437 2.03 -3.37 -18.40
C ARG A 437 0.53 -3.60 -18.25
N ALA A 438 -0.25 -2.55 -18.51
CA ALA A 438 -1.71 -2.60 -18.55
C ALA A 438 -2.18 -3.90 -19.23
N PRO A 439 -3.17 -4.61 -18.67
CA PRO A 439 -3.64 -5.88 -19.23
C PRO A 439 -3.93 -5.68 -20.71
N LEU A 440 -3.25 -6.46 -21.56
CA LEU A 440 -3.57 -6.45 -22.98
C LEU A 440 -5.03 -6.88 -23.15
N PRO A 441 -5.74 -6.40 -24.18
CA PRO A 441 -7.08 -6.87 -24.48
C PRO A 441 -7.10 -8.41 -24.50
N GLY A 442 -7.90 -9.01 -23.59
CA GLY A 442 -8.03 -10.47 -23.45
C GLY A 442 -7.15 -11.15 -22.39
N SER A 443 -6.19 -10.48 -21.75
CA SER A 443 -5.45 -11.09 -20.63
C SER A 443 -6.32 -11.14 -19.36
N PRO A 444 -6.36 -12.27 -18.61
CA PRO A 444 -7.09 -12.32 -17.34
C PRO A 444 -6.53 -11.27 -16.37
N PHE A 445 -7.44 -10.54 -15.73
CA PHE A 445 -7.09 -9.55 -14.71
C PHE A 445 -6.59 -10.26 -13.46
N ILE A 446 -5.43 -9.83 -12.95
CA ILE A 446 -4.88 -10.33 -11.70
C ILE A 446 -4.97 -9.18 -10.69
N PRO A 447 -5.81 -9.31 -9.64
CA PRO A 447 -5.99 -8.24 -8.67
C PRO A 447 -4.71 -7.85 -7.92
N TYR A 448 -3.72 -8.75 -7.87
CA TYR A 448 -2.47 -8.59 -7.13
C TYR A 448 -1.26 -9.08 -7.96
N PRO A 449 -0.80 -8.30 -8.97
CA PRO A 449 0.27 -8.74 -9.86
C PRO A 449 1.67 -8.64 -9.22
N LYS A 450 1.77 -8.13 -7.99
CA LYS A 450 3.04 -7.92 -7.32
C LYS A 450 3.24 -8.87 -6.16
N TYR A 451 4.38 -9.53 -6.19
CA TYR A 451 4.86 -10.38 -5.12
C TYR A 451 5.99 -9.69 -4.39
N PHE A 452 6.02 -9.88 -3.08
CA PHE A 452 7.05 -9.36 -2.20
C PHE A 452 7.72 -10.55 -1.53
N LEU A 453 9.02 -10.67 -1.75
CA LEU A 453 9.86 -11.69 -1.15
C LEU A 453 10.69 -11.03 -0.06
N SER A 454 10.64 -11.53 1.16
CA SER A 454 11.54 -11.10 2.23
C SER A 454 12.07 -12.27 3.01
N TYR A 455 13.28 -12.11 3.56
CA TYR A 455 13.87 -13.10 4.45
C TYR A 455 13.68 -12.66 5.90
N ARG A 456 13.00 -13.47 6.70
CA ARG A 456 12.69 -13.13 8.11
C ARG A 456 13.44 -14.07 9.04
N VAL A 457 14.15 -13.47 9.99
CA VAL A 457 14.88 -14.17 11.05
C VAL A 457 14.41 -13.58 12.37
N ARG A 458 13.73 -14.40 13.17
CA ARG A 458 13.37 -14.05 14.54
C ARG A 458 14.63 -13.70 15.34
N ASN A 459 14.69 -12.48 15.85
CA ASN A 459 15.74 -12.05 16.76
C ASN A 459 15.51 -12.67 18.15
N SER A 460 16.55 -13.23 18.77
CA SER A 460 16.46 -13.78 20.13
C SER A 460 16.50 -12.71 21.22
N THR A 461 16.97 -11.50 20.89
CA THR A 461 17.03 -10.37 21.80
C THR A 461 15.64 -9.75 21.93
N PHE A 462 15.19 -9.56 23.17
CA PHE A 462 13.94 -8.87 23.44
C PHE A 462 13.94 -7.44 22.88
N GLY A 463 12.79 -6.99 22.38
CA GLY A 463 12.70 -5.72 21.63
C GLY A 463 13.40 -5.71 20.26
N GLY A 464 14.12 -6.77 19.90
CA GLY A 464 14.76 -6.94 18.60
C GLY A 464 13.76 -7.30 17.50
N TYR A 465 14.09 -6.96 16.26
CA TYR A 465 13.22 -7.12 15.09
C TYR A 465 12.67 -8.55 15.02
N ASP A 466 11.35 -8.70 14.97
CA ASP A 466 10.65 -9.99 14.98
C ASP A 466 10.91 -10.90 16.17
N GLY A 467 11.37 -10.39 17.31
CA GLY A 467 11.49 -11.21 18.52
C GLY A 467 10.17 -11.89 18.93
N GLY A 468 9.04 -11.31 18.53
CA GLY A 468 7.71 -11.84 18.76
C GLY A 468 7.15 -12.74 17.65
N MET A 469 7.84 -12.90 16.52
CA MET A 469 7.35 -13.72 15.41
C MET A 469 7.31 -15.22 15.78
N PRO A 470 6.29 -15.98 15.33
CA PRO A 470 6.26 -17.43 15.55
C PRO A 470 7.51 -18.13 15.02
N GLY A 471 8.02 -19.12 15.77
CA GLY A 471 9.24 -19.85 15.41
C GLY A 471 9.16 -20.61 14.08
N THR A 472 7.95 -20.92 13.60
CA THR A 472 7.70 -21.55 12.29
C THR A 472 8.16 -20.69 11.12
N TYR A 473 8.24 -19.37 11.30
CA TYR A 473 8.69 -18.40 10.29
C TYR A 473 10.14 -17.94 10.47
N HIS A 474 10.86 -18.47 11.47
CA HIS A 474 12.29 -18.16 11.65
C HIS A 474 13.14 -18.80 10.54
N GLN A 475 14.05 -18.01 9.97
CA GLN A 475 14.89 -18.39 8.84
C GLN A 475 14.06 -18.88 7.64
N LYS A 476 13.06 -18.08 7.28
CA LYS A 476 12.20 -18.36 6.13
C LYS A 476 12.20 -17.20 5.13
N VAL A 477 12.10 -17.56 3.86
CA VAL A 477 11.72 -16.61 2.81
C VAL A 477 10.20 -16.58 2.75
N LEU A 478 9.61 -15.44 3.08
CA LEU A 478 8.17 -15.23 3.06
C LEU A 478 7.77 -14.61 1.75
N ILE A 479 6.63 -15.06 1.23
CA ILE A 479 6.04 -14.55 -0.01
C ILE A 479 4.70 -13.94 0.34
N HIS A 480 4.55 -12.68 -0.01
CA HIS A 480 3.29 -11.96 0.10
C HIS A 480 2.89 -11.45 -1.27
N ASN A 481 1.60 -11.20 -1.50
CA ASN A 481 1.15 -10.36 -2.59
C ASN A 481 0.42 -9.13 -2.05
N PHE A 482 0.59 -8.04 -2.78
CA PHE A 482 -0.01 -6.75 -2.48
C PHE A 482 0.00 -5.95 -3.77
N ASN A 483 -1.06 -5.22 -4.11
CA ASN A 483 -1.09 -4.55 -5.41
C ASN A 483 -0.21 -3.27 -5.47
N GLY A 484 0.41 -2.89 -4.33
CA GLY A 484 1.38 -1.82 -4.27
C GLY A 484 0.76 -0.44 -4.45
N THR A 485 -0.53 -0.30 -4.16
CA THR A 485 -1.21 1.00 -4.13
C THR A 485 -0.83 1.74 -2.84
N GLY A 486 -0.15 2.88 -2.98
CA GLY A 486 0.22 3.73 -1.85
C GLY A 486 -0.86 4.78 -1.51
N SER A 487 -2.11 4.55 -1.90
CA SER A 487 -3.20 5.50 -1.63
C SER A 487 -3.76 5.29 -0.23
N GLU A 488 -4.01 6.39 0.48
CA GLU A 488 -4.58 6.43 1.82
C GLU A 488 -6.01 5.84 1.87
N ARG A 489 -6.75 5.91 0.76
CA ARG A 489 -8.10 5.34 0.68
C ARG A 489 -8.11 3.91 0.17
N ASP A 490 -6.94 3.31 -0.04
CA ASP A 490 -6.85 1.98 -0.62
C ASP A 490 -6.77 0.91 0.45
N TYR A 491 -7.89 0.24 0.65
CA TYR A 491 -8.09 -0.83 1.63
C TYR A 491 -7.50 -2.17 1.19
N ASN A 492 -6.63 -2.17 0.17
CA ASN A 492 -5.95 -3.38 -0.25
C ASN A 492 -5.11 -3.94 0.88
N ARG A 493 -5.27 -5.24 1.09
CA ARG A 493 -4.59 -6.00 2.12
C ARG A 493 -3.29 -6.57 1.56
N SER A 494 -2.25 -6.59 2.39
CA SER A 494 -1.16 -7.53 2.21
C SER A 494 -1.71 -8.92 2.47
N ASN A 495 -1.43 -9.86 1.57
CA ASN A 495 -1.88 -11.22 1.70
C ASN A 495 -0.65 -12.13 1.76
N TYR A 496 -0.52 -12.86 2.86
CA TYR A 496 0.45 -13.92 2.99
C TYR A 496 0.14 -15.03 1.99
N ILE A 497 1.17 -15.58 1.35
CA ILE A 497 1.01 -16.66 0.36
C ILE A 497 1.66 -17.94 0.86
N ASP A 498 2.96 -17.90 1.18
CA ASP A 498 3.72 -19.08 1.57
C ASP A 498 5.07 -18.73 2.22
N ALA A 499 5.76 -19.72 2.80
CA ALA A 499 7.10 -19.57 3.38
C ALA A 499 8.05 -20.75 3.09
N GLY A 500 9.27 -20.45 2.62
CA GLY A 500 10.31 -21.41 2.19
C GLY A 500 11.45 -21.53 3.21
N PRO A 501 12.25 -22.63 3.22
CA PRO A 501 12.49 -23.56 2.11
C PRO A 501 11.58 -24.80 2.14
N ARG A 502 10.44 -24.76 2.83
CA ARG A 502 9.45 -25.85 2.81
C ARG A 502 8.08 -25.28 2.49
N PHE A 503 7.96 -24.72 1.29
CA PHE A 503 6.72 -24.12 0.81
C PHE A 503 5.58 -25.14 0.88
N THR A 504 4.42 -24.68 1.36
CA THR A 504 3.20 -25.48 1.48
C THR A 504 2.59 -25.75 0.10
N GLN A 505 2.66 -24.77 -0.80
CA GLN A 505 2.34 -24.93 -2.22
C GLN A 505 3.50 -25.59 -2.95
N ARG A 506 3.70 -26.88 -2.68
CA ARG A 506 4.77 -27.66 -3.33
C ARG A 506 4.46 -27.84 -4.80
N ASN A 507 5.45 -27.52 -5.64
CA ASN A 507 5.47 -28.04 -6.99
C ASN A 507 5.77 -29.56 -6.91
N PRO A 508 4.90 -30.46 -7.42
CA PRO A 508 5.12 -31.90 -7.37
C PRO A 508 6.45 -32.35 -8.01
N ALA A 509 6.97 -31.58 -8.95
CA ALA A 509 8.25 -31.83 -9.59
C ALA A 509 9.48 -31.53 -8.70
N PHE A 510 9.28 -30.85 -7.56
CA PHE A 510 10.34 -30.46 -6.62
C PHE A 510 9.99 -30.91 -5.19
N PRO A 511 10.15 -32.21 -4.88
CA PRO A 511 9.69 -32.80 -3.61
C PRO A 511 10.37 -32.21 -2.37
N ALA A 512 11.56 -31.62 -2.53
CA ALA A 512 12.30 -30.95 -1.46
C ALA A 512 11.55 -29.76 -0.83
N GLY A 513 10.58 -29.16 -1.54
CA GLY A 513 9.78 -28.04 -1.03
C GLY A 513 10.48 -26.67 -1.09
N ASN A 514 11.67 -26.59 -1.69
CA ASN A 514 12.45 -25.35 -1.81
C ASN A 514 11.95 -24.42 -2.95
N VAL A 515 10.96 -24.86 -3.73
CA VAL A 515 10.44 -24.13 -4.89
C VAL A 515 8.98 -23.76 -4.65
N TRP A 516 8.72 -22.46 -4.60
CA TRP A 516 7.37 -21.92 -4.72
C TRP A 516 7.08 -21.56 -6.17
N THR A 517 5.85 -21.78 -6.62
CA THR A 517 5.40 -21.42 -7.98
C THR A 517 4.17 -20.53 -7.87
N ALA A 518 4.27 -19.31 -8.39
CA ALA A 518 3.13 -18.41 -8.51
C ALA A 518 2.04 -19.04 -9.39
N PRO A 519 0.75 -18.71 -9.16
CA PRO A 519 -0.32 -19.06 -10.08
C PRO A 519 0.06 -18.68 -11.51
N PHE A 520 -0.11 -19.62 -12.45
CA PHE A 520 0.24 -19.38 -13.85
C PHE A 520 -0.71 -18.37 -14.47
N VAL A 521 -0.13 -17.32 -15.04
CA VAL A 521 -0.84 -16.39 -15.91
C VAL A 521 -0.63 -16.86 -17.35
N PRO A 522 -1.66 -16.88 -18.22
CA PRO A 522 -1.46 -17.13 -19.64
C PRO A 522 -0.37 -16.21 -20.19
N PHE A 523 0.71 -16.79 -20.69
CA PHE A 523 1.81 -16.03 -21.27
C PHE A 523 1.50 -15.74 -22.74
N ASN A 524 1.61 -14.47 -23.09
CA ASN A 524 1.46 -13.96 -24.43
C ASN A 524 2.86 -13.77 -25.04
N SER A 525 3.22 -14.65 -25.98
CA SER A 525 4.52 -14.67 -26.63
C SER A 525 4.83 -13.45 -27.49
N SER A 526 3.83 -12.75 -28.02
CA SER A 526 4.03 -11.54 -28.82
C SER A 526 4.30 -10.29 -27.97
N SER A 527 3.94 -10.32 -26.68
CA SER A 527 4.14 -9.21 -25.76
C SER A 527 5.13 -9.46 -24.62
N GLY A 528 5.48 -10.72 -24.39
CA GLY A 528 6.30 -11.16 -23.25
C GLY A 528 5.60 -11.03 -21.90
N LEU A 529 4.26 -10.91 -21.88
CA LEU A 529 3.47 -10.72 -20.67
C LEU A 529 2.81 -12.01 -20.21
N GLY A 530 2.64 -12.19 -18.91
CA GLY A 530 2.13 -13.42 -18.30
C GLY A 530 3.24 -14.42 -17.99
N GLY A 531 2.89 -15.70 -17.82
CA GLY A 531 3.80 -16.74 -17.37
C GLY A 531 3.73 -16.96 -15.87
N GLY A 532 4.14 -18.16 -15.44
CA GLY A 532 4.35 -18.45 -14.02
C GLY A 532 5.65 -17.82 -13.54
N PHE A 533 5.72 -17.57 -12.24
CA PHE A 533 6.96 -17.16 -11.58
C PHE A 533 7.36 -18.26 -10.60
N ARG A 534 8.65 -18.58 -10.51
CA ARG A 534 9.13 -19.51 -9.49
C ARG A 534 10.15 -18.82 -8.61
N VAL A 535 10.07 -19.12 -7.32
CA VAL A 535 11.03 -18.69 -6.30
C VAL A 535 11.69 -19.95 -5.77
N ILE A 536 13.01 -20.02 -5.90
CA ILE A 536 13.81 -21.15 -5.44
C ILE A 536 14.70 -20.64 -4.32
N VAL A 537 14.58 -21.23 -3.13
CA VAL A 537 15.51 -20.97 -2.03
C VAL A 537 16.74 -21.86 -2.21
N VAL A 538 17.88 -21.25 -2.55
CA VAL A 538 19.13 -21.94 -2.86
C VAL A 538 19.92 -22.22 -1.58
N ALA A 539 20.06 -21.22 -0.73
CA ALA A 539 20.78 -21.31 0.54
C ALA A 539 20.19 -20.34 1.57
N LEU A 540 20.31 -20.67 2.84
CA LEU A 540 19.88 -19.86 3.98
C LEU A 540 20.94 -19.90 5.06
N ASP A 541 21.12 -18.78 5.76
CA ASP A 541 21.91 -18.68 6.99
C ASP A 541 21.22 -17.74 8.00
N ALA A 542 21.88 -17.44 9.12
CA ALA A 542 21.30 -16.59 10.17
C ALA A 542 21.05 -15.14 9.76
N ILE A 543 21.66 -14.64 8.68
CA ILE A 543 21.65 -13.24 8.27
C ILE A 543 21.17 -13.01 6.84
N SER A 544 21.09 -14.04 6.01
CA SER A 544 20.74 -13.91 4.60
C SER A 544 20.11 -15.17 3.99
N ALA A 545 19.46 -14.96 2.84
CA ALA A 545 18.93 -16.01 1.98
C ALA A 545 19.38 -15.77 0.54
N VAL A 546 19.92 -16.81 -0.10
CA VAL A 546 20.16 -16.82 -1.55
C VAL A 546 18.92 -17.37 -2.24
N VAL A 547 18.29 -16.54 -3.05
CA VAL A 547 17.03 -16.83 -3.74
C VAL A 547 17.22 -16.69 -5.24
N GLU A 548 16.77 -17.68 -6.00
CA GLU A 548 16.69 -17.62 -7.45
C GLU A 548 15.24 -17.38 -7.88
N ALA A 549 15.05 -16.33 -8.67
CA ALA A 549 13.79 -15.96 -9.30
C ALA A 549 13.82 -16.47 -10.75
N VAL A 550 12.88 -17.33 -11.11
CA VAL A 550 12.82 -17.94 -12.44
C VAL A 550 11.51 -17.55 -13.12
N ALA A 551 11.61 -16.93 -14.29
CA ALA A 551 10.45 -16.79 -15.17
C ALA A 551 10.11 -18.15 -15.76
N ALA A 552 8.92 -18.67 -15.49
CA ALA A 552 8.45 -19.86 -16.17
C ALA A 552 8.09 -19.47 -17.60
N ALA A 553 8.93 -19.86 -18.56
CA ALA A 553 8.55 -19.88 -19.96
C ALA A 553 7.25 -20.68 -20.10
N THR A 554 6.35 -20.25 -20.98
CA THR A 554 5.17 -21.00 -21.44
C THR A 554 5.48 -22.48 -21.50
N THR A 555 5.03 -23.22 -20.51
CA THR A 555 5.00 -24.66 -20.58
C THR A 555 3.53 -25.06 -20.41
N ALA A 556 2.69 -24.70 -21.38
CA ALA A 556 2.13 -25.67 -22.31
C ALA A 556 3.13 -26.27 -23.34
N ALA A 557 4.35 -26.57 -22.92
CA ALA A 557 5.06 -27.70 -23.49
C ALA A 557 4.35 -28.89 -22.87
N THR A 558 3.27 -29.30 -23.52
CA THR A 558 2.88 -30.72 -23.57
C THR A 558 4.20 -31.46 -23.67
N THR A 559 4.61 -32.06 -22.57
CA THR A 559 5.75 -32.96 -22.58
C THR A 559 5.21 -34.16 -23.35
N THR A 560 5.27 -34.10 -24.68
CA THR A 560 5.35 -35.32 -25.48
C THR A 560 6.65 -35.94 -25.03
N ILE A 561 6.55 -36.76 -23.98
CA ILE A 561 7.53 -37.78 -23.72
C ILE A 561 7.44 -38.64 -24.98
N ALA A 562 8.24 -38.31 -25.99
CA ALA A 562 8.63 -39.29 -26.98
C ALA A 562 9.37 -40.32 -26.16
N ALA A 563 8.64 -41.34 -25.68
CA ALA A 563 9.23 -42.55 -25.22
C ALA A 563 10.01 -43.05 -26.43
N THR A 564 11.32 -42.82 -26.44
CA THR A 564 12.22 -43.54 -27.31
C THR A 564 12.08 -44.99 -26.87
N ILE A 565 11.15 -45.72 -27.48
CA ILE A 565 11.09 -47.16 -27.34
C ILE A 565 12.46 -47.62 -27.83
N PRO A 566 13.32 -48.21 -26.98
CA PRO A 566 14.60 -48.71 -27.44
C PRO A 566 14.31 -49.71 -28.56
N THR A 567 14.90 -49.49 -29.72
CA THR A 567 14.85 -50.45 -30.82
C THR A 567 15.49 -51.74 -30.30
N ILE A 568 14.67 -52.75 -29.99
CA ILE A 568 15.15 -54.07 -29.61
C ILE A 568 15.65 -54.73 -30.89
N THR A 569 16.96 -54.75 -31.08
CA THR A 569 17.60 -55.56 -32.12
C THR A 569 17.54 -57.01 -31.68
N VAL A 570 16.58 -57.78 -32.20
CA VAL A 570 16.51 -59.23 -31.96
C VAL A 570 17.57 -59.90 -32.84
N SER A 571 18.65 -60.35 -32.21
CA SER A 571 19.63 -61.23 -32.86
C SER A 571 19.02 -62.62 -33.02
N THR A 572 18.78 -63.05 -34.26
CA THR A 572 18.34 -64.41 -34.58
C THR A 572 19.51 -65.38 -34.43
N THR A 573 19.66 -65.97 -33.25
CA THR A 573 20.37 -67.24 -33.07
C THR A 573 19.37 -68.28 -32.55
N PRO A 574 19.41 -69.52 -33.05
CA PRO A 574 18.39 -70.51 -32.70
C PRO A 574 18.62 -71.06 -31.29
N ALA A 575 17.51 -71.23 -30.58
CA ALA A 575 17.34 -71.97 -29.33
C ALA A 575 17.81 -71.30 -28.03
N ILE A 576 17.01 -70.34 -27.53
CA ILE A 576 16.77 -70.20 -26.08
C ILE A 576 15.30 -69.89 -25.85
N THR A 577 14.59 -70.81 -25.19
CA THR A 577 13.22 -70.59 -24.70
C THR A 577 13.32 -69.71 -23.44
N ILE A 578 13.04 -68.41 -23.56
CA ILE A 578 12.89 -67.51 -22.41
C ILE A 578 11.39 -67.28 -22.18
N SER A 579 10.88 -67.79 -21.07
CA SER A 579 9.54 -67.45 -20.57
C SER A 579 9.62 -66.11 -19.83
N ILE A 580 9.21 -65.01 -20.46
CA ILE A 580 9.01 -63.73 -19.77
C ILE A 580 7.52 -63.56 -19.49
N LEU A 581 7.12 -63.76 -18.24
CA LEU A 581 5.87 -63.23 -17.71
C LEU A 581 6.01 -61.70 -17.66
N ALA A 582 5.34 -61.00 -18.58
CA ALA A 582 5.21 -59.55 -18.53
C ALA A 582 3.84 -59.16 -17.97
N THR A 583 3.74 -59.06 -16.64
CA THR A 583 2.69 -58.29 -15.97
C THR A 583 3.13 -56.83 -15.92
N LEU A 584 2.90 -56.08 -17.01
CA LEU A 584 2.92 -54.62 -16.97
C LEU A 584 1.47 -54.11 -16.98
N ALA A 585 0.89 -53.97 -15.79
CA ALA A 585 -0.36 -53.24 -15.63
C ALA A 585 -0.04 -51.73 -15.60
N PHE A 586 -0.14 -51.06 -16.73
CA PHE A 586 -0.20 -49.60 -16.79
C PHE A 586 -1.67 -49.18 -16.63
N ALA A 587 -2.05 -48.74 -15.43
CA ALA A 587 -3.31 -48.07 -15.20
C ALA A 587 -3.21 -46.63 -15.74
N ILE A 588 -3.69 -46.41 -16.97
CA ILE A 588 -3.97 -45.07 -17.49
C ILE A 588 -5.47 -44.82 -17.31
N THR A 589 -5.84 -44.12 -16.25
CA THR A 589 -7.13 -43.42 -16.20
C THR A 589 -7.02 -42.15 -17.03
N SER A 590 -7.47 -42.19 -18.29
CA SER A 590 -7.62 -40.99 -19.12
C SER A 590 -9.09 -40.58 -19.22
N THR A 591 -9.36 -39.33 -18.84
CA THR A 591 -10.53 -38.60 -19.32
C THR A 591 -10.21 -38.04 -20.70
N ALA A 592 -10.98 -38.49 -21.69
CA ALA A 592 -11.19 -37.95 -23.03
C ALA A 592 -10.02 -37.15 -23.66
N THR A 593 -9.29 -37.78 -24.58
CA THR A 593 -8.59 -37.05 -25.64
C THR A 593 -8.58 -37.88 -26.92
N THR A 594 -8.94 -37.24 -28.02
CA THR A 594 -9.08 -37.79 -29.37
C THR A 594 -7.79 -38.47 -29.83
N ILE A 595 -7.85 -39.77 -30.16
CA ILE A 595 -6.74 -40.52 -30.73
C ILE A 595 -6.72 -40.30 -32.24
N THR A 596 -5.70 -39.62 -32.75
CA THR A 596 -5.37 -39.63 -34.17
C THR A 596 -4.59 -40.91 -34.47
N THR A 597 -5.16 -41.77 -35.33
CA THR A 597 -4.53 -43.01 -35.81
C THR A 597 -3.20 -42.74 -36.51
N VAL A 598 -2.12 -43.37 -36.03
CA VAL A 598 -0.84 -43.46 -36.73
C VAL A 598 -0.85 -44.73 -37.59
N ALA A 599 -0.71 -44.58 -38.91
CA ALA A 599 -0.60 -45.70 -39.84
C ALA A 599 0.78 -46.37 -39.69
N ILE A 600 0.79 -47.68 -39.44
CA ILE A 600 2.01 -48.51 -39.45
C ILE A 600 2.12 -49.14 -40.84
N THR A 601 3.18 -48.79 -41.58
CA THR A 601 3.54 -49.44 -42.85
C THR A 601 4.23 -50.78 -42.59
N PRO A 602 3.82 -51.89 -43.25
CA PRO A 602 4.49 -53.17 -43.10
C PRO A 602 5.85 -53.18 -43.81
N VAL A 603 6.89 -53.63 -43.09
CA VAL A 603 8.22 -53.89 -43.64
C VAL A 603 8.24 -55.30 -44.24
N ALA A 604 8.59 -55.40 -45.52
CA ALA A 604 8.73 -56.67 -46.24
C ALA A 604 9.99 -57.41 -45.77
N ILE A 605 9.86 -58.70 -45.45
CA ILE A 605 10.98 -59.60 -45.16
C ILE A 605 11.26 -60.42 -46.42
N THR A 606 12.41 -60.20 -47.06
CA THR A 606 12.93 -61.05 -48.14
C THR A 606 13.78 -62.18 -47.56
N ALA A 607 13.36 -63.43 -47.79
CA ALA A 607 14.16 -64.61 -47.47
C ALA A 607 15.00 -65.01 -48.69
N ALA A 608 16.32 -65.04 -48.53
CA ALA A 608 17.24 -65.62 -49.51
C ALA A 608 17.52 -67.08 -49.13
N ALA A 609 17.17 -68.02 -50.01
CA ALA A 609 17.50 -69.43 -49.88
C ALA A 609 18.86 -69.70 -50.54
N THR A 610 19.80 -70.28 -49.80
CA THR A 610 21.00 -70.91 -50.35
C THR A 610 20.97 -72.39 -50.02
N ALA A 611 20.95 -73.21 -51.07
CA ALA A 611 21.06 -74.65 -51.02
C ALA A 611 22.52 -75.08 -50.88
N ALA A 612 22.78 -76.10 -50.07
CA ALA A 612 23.97 -76.95 -50.19
C ALA A 612 23.59 -78.40 -49.87
N ALA A 613 24.08 -79.30 -50.71
CA ALA A 613 23.69 -80.69 -50.86
C ALA A 613 24.24 -81.63 -49.78
N THR A 614 23.45 -82.67 -49.49
CA THR A 614 23.82 -84.08 -49.73
C THR A 614 22.61 -84.79 -50.30
#